data_AF-A0A2V9UWT1-F1
#
_entry.id   AF-A0A2V9UWT1-F1
#
_cell.length_a   1.000
_cell.length_b   1.000
_cell.length_c   1.000
_cell.angle_alpha   90.00
_cell.angle_beta   90.00
_cell.angle_gamma   90.00
#
_symmetry.space_group_name_H-M   'P 1'
#
loop_
_entity.id
_entity.type
_entity.pdbx_description
1 polymer ?
#
loop_
_entity_poly.entity_id
_entity_poly.type
_entity_poly.pdbx_seq_one_letter_code
_entity_poly.pdbx_strand_id
1 'polypeptide(L)'
;MILGDSAGFLNSQRLKGIHLAIKSGMLAAETAFAALQKGDSSAATLRQFQTKVESSWIKDELWKVRNFHQGFEKGFLAGLFHAGLQQFTGGRGLLNRYPAHAGHEHMKKLSELPPDGGDEAHLLGPAKGDGKLTFDKLTDLYHSGTKHEEDQPSH
;
A
#
# COMPACT_ATOMS: atom_id res chain seq x y z
N MET A 1 -2.61 -8.78 15.89
CA MET A 1 -3.40 -7.86 15.06
C MET A 1 -2.44 -7.11 14.15
N ILE A 2 -2.86 -6.75 12.94
CA ILE A 2 -2.08 -5.91 12.00
C ILE A 2 -2.97 -4.73 11.63
N LEU A 3 -2.43 -3.51 11.57
CA LEU A 3 -3.18 -2.27 11.32
C LEU A 3 -2.38 -1.31 10.44
N GLY A 4 -2.97 -0.17 10.07
CA GLY A 4 -2.36 0.80 9.15
C GLY A 4 -2.00 0.22 7.79
N ASP A 5 -0.96 0.77 7.17
CA ASP A 5 -0.50 0.34 5.85
C ASP A 5 0.07 -1.09 5.86
N SER A 6 0.58 -1.56 7.01
CA SER A 6 0.97 -2.97 7.18
C SER A 6 -0.21 -3.93 7.01
N ALA A 7 -1.45 -3.47 7.26
CA ALA A 7 -2.67 -4.22 6.98
C ALA A 7 -3.32 -3.88 5.63
N GLY A 8 -2.68 -3.02 4.82
CA GLY A 8 -3.20 -2.58 3.53
C GLY A 8 -4.33 -1.54 3.62
N PHE A 9 -4.44 -0.79 4.72
CA PHE A 9 -5.46 0.25 4.88
C PHE A 9 -5.09 1.56 4.15
N LEU A 10 -5.13 1.52 2.83
CA LEU A 10 -4.88 2.66 1.95
C LEU A 10 -6.02 2.82 0.94
N ASN A 11 -6.63 4.01 0.88
CA ASN A 11 -7.48 4.37 -0.24
C ASN A 11 -6.60 4.84 -1.40
N SER A 12 -6.28 3.92 -2.30
CA SER A 12 -5.38 4.19 -3.42
C SER A 12 -5.97 5.11 -4.48
N GLN A 13 -7.29 5.09 -4.68
CA GLN A 13 -7.96 6.03 -5.58
C GLN A 13 -7.72 7.49 -5.18
N ARG A 14 -7.62 7.74 -3.87
CA ARG A 14 -7.44 9.09 -3.32
C ARG A 14 -6.00 9.37 -2.87
N LEU A 15 -5.12 8.37 -2.88
CA LEU A 15 -3.80 8.38 -2.24
C LEU A 15 -3.86 8.83 -0.78
N LYS A 16 -4.81 8.28 0.00
CA LYS A 16 -5.02 8.63 1.41
C LYS A 16 -5.10 7.39 2.31
N GLY A 17 -4.16 7.29 3.26
CA GLY A 17 -4.10 6.20 4.25
C GLY A 17 -4.10 6.67 5.71
N ILE A 18 -3.68 7.90 5.99
CA ILE A 18 -3.47 8.40 7.37
C ILE A 18 -4.73 8.26 8.24
N HIS A 19 -5.89 8.64 7.74
CA HIS A 19 -7.14 8.55 8.49
C HIS A 19 -7.56 7.10 8.77
N LEU A 20 -7.30 6.19 7.81
CA LEU A 20 -7.55 4.75 7.97
C LEU A 20 -6.55 4.12 8.96
N ALA A 21 -5.29 4.54 8.93
CA ALA A 21 -4.26 4.13 9.88
C ALA A 21 -4.61 4.57 11.31
N ILE A 22 -5.01 5.82 11.50
CA ILE A 22 -5.46 6.33 12.80
C ILE A 22 -6.68 5.54 13.29
N LYS A 23 -7.72 5.37 12.44
CA LYS A 23 -8.93 4.67 12.85
C LYS A 23 -8.67 3.21 13.18
N SER A 24 -7.87 2.51 12.38
CA SER A 24 -7.50 1.11 12.65
C SER A 24 -6.68 0.99 13.93
N GLY A 25 -5.80 1.96 14.24
CA GLY A 25 -5.11 2.06 15.52
C GLY A 25 -6.08 2.18 16.71
N MET A 26 -7.08 3.06 16.61
CA MET A 26 -8.12 3.21 17.65
C MET A 26 -8.87 1.88 17.88
N LEU A 27 -9.33 1.23 16.81
CA LEU A 27 -10.08 -0.03 16.91
C LEU A 27 -9.22 -1.18 17.47
N ALA A 28 -7.93 -1.21 17.12
CA ALA A 28 -6.97 -2.17 17.66
C ALA A 28 -6.74 -1.92 19.16
N ALA A 29 -6.57 -0.66 19.57
CA ALA A 29 -6.39 -0.28 20.97
C ALA A 29 -7.62 -0.67 21.82
N GLU A 30 -8.83 -0.38 21.37
CA GLU A 30 -10.05 -0.80 22.06
C GLU A 30 -10.16 -2.33 22.17
N THR A 31 -9.77 -3.07 21.12
CA THR A 31 -9.76 -4.55 21.13
C THR A 31 -8.72 -5.08 22.12
N ALA A 32 -7.51 -4.52 22.13
CA ALA A 32 -6.46 -4.89 23.06
C ALA A 32 -6.88 -4.61 24.51
N PHE A 33 -7.49 -3.46 24.77
CA PHE A 33 -7.98 -3.11 26.09
C PHE A 33 -9.06 -4.08 26.59
N ALA A 34 -10.03 -4.44 25.73
CA ALA A 34 -11.05 -5.43 26.07
C ALA A 34 -10.44 -6.83 26.34
N ALA A 35 -9.40 -7.21 25.60
CA ALA A 35 -8.66 -8.45 25.82
C ALA A 35 -7.95 -8.45 27.19
N LEU A 36 -7.31 -7.34 27.55
CA LEU A 36 -6.67 -7.16 28.86
C LEU A 36 -7.68 -7.25 30.01
N GLN A 37 -8.84 -6.60 29.89
CA GLN A 37 -9.90 -6.67 30.90
C GLN A 37 -10.43 -8.09 31.12
N LYS A 38 -10.46 -8.90 30.06
CA LYS A 38 -10.86 -10.31 30.13
C LYS A 38 -9.75 -11.24 30.58
N GLY A 39 -8.50 -10.78 30.61
CA GLY A 39 -7.32 -11.62 30.80
C GLY A 39 -7.12 -12.66 29.68
N ASP A 40 -7.60 -12.38 28.46
CA ASP A 40 -7.55 -13.31 27.33
C ASP A 40 -7.05 -12.61 26.06
N SER A 41 -5.79 -12.89 25.69
CA SER A 41 -5.15 -12.40 24.46
C SER A 41 -5.13 -13.45 23.33
N SER A 42 -5.98 -14.48 23.40
CA SER A 42 -6.10 -15.49 22.36
C SER A 42 -6.51 -14.89 21.02
N ALA A 43 -6.20 -15.62 19.92
CA ALA A 43 -6.63 -15.23 18.58
C ALA A 43 -8.16 -15.08 18.47
N ALA A 44 -8.93 -15.89 19.22
CA ALA A 44 -10.38 -15.81 19.27
C ALA A 44 -10.86 -14.45 19.80
N THR A 45 -10.27 -13.98 20.89
CA THR A 45 -10.60 -12.66 21.47
C THR A 45 -10.09 -11.52 20.59
N LEU A 46 -8.86 -11.60 20.07
CA LEU A 46 -8.28 -10.57 19.21
C LEU A 46 -8.94 -10.47 17.83
N ARG A 47 -9.65 -11.51 17.35
CA ARG A 47 -10.42 -11.48 16.10
C ARG A 47 -11.50 -10.40 16.10
N GLN A 48 -11.95 -9.94 17.27
CA GLN A 48 -12.88 -8.82 17.40
C GLN A 48 -12.39 -7.54 16.70
N PHE A 49 -11.08 -7.35 16.57
CA PHE A 49 -10.53 -6.23 15.80
C PHE A 49 -10.99 -6.26 14.34
N GLN A 50 -10.95 -7.44 13.69
CA GLN A 50 -11.41 -7.57 12.31
C GLN A 50 -12.91 -7.26 12.21
N THR A 51 -13.72 -7.79 13.14
CA THR A 51 -15.16 -7.49 13.19
C THR A 51 -15.41 -6.00 13.29
N LYS A 52 -14.68 -5.29 14.18
CA LYS A 52 -14.79 -3.83 14.34
C LYS A 52 -14.38 -3.06 13.09
N VAL A 53 -13.34 -3.49 12.39
CA VAL A 53 -12.92 -2.87 11.12
C VAL A 53 -14.01 -3.04 10.06
N GLU A 54 -14.52 -4.26 9.89
CA GLU A 54 -15.57 -4.62 8.94
C GLU A 54 -16.90 -3.89 9.24
N SER A 55 -17.18 -3.57 10.50
CA SER A 55 -18.36 -2.80 10.92
C SER A 55 -18.14 -1.29 10.96
N SER A 56 -16.97 -0.79 10.53
CA SER A 56 -16.64 0.63 10.58
C SER A 56 -16.61 1.28 9.21
N TRP A 57 -16.56 2.61 9.18
CA TRP A 57 -16.41 3.37 7.95
C TRP A 57 -15.13 3.05 7.16
N ILE A 58 -14.12 2.40 7.78
CA ILE A 58 -12.96 1.86 7.03
C ILE A 58 -13.46 0.91 5.94
N LYS A 59 -14.37 -0.01 6.30
CA LYS A 59 -14.96 -0.95 5.35
C LYS A 59 -15.74 -0.21 4.27
N ASP A 60 -16.60 0.72 4.66
CA ASP A 60 -17.43 1.48 3.71
C ASP A 60 -16.60 2.26 2.69
N GLU A 61 -15.47 2.84 3.14
CA GLU A 61 -14.56 3.57 2.27
C GLU A 61 -13.79 2.62 1.35
N LEU A 62 -13.10 1.62 1.92
CA LEU A 62 -12.24 0.71 1.14
C LEU A 62 -13.04 -0.19 0.20
N TRP A 63 -14.27 -0.54 0.57
CA TRP A 63 -15.13 -1.35 -0.29
C TRP A 63 -15.45 -0.63 -1.60
N LYS A 64 -15.65 0.69 -1.57
CA LYS A 64 -15.92 1.49 -2.78
C LYS A 64 -14.75 1.56 -3.77
N VAL A 65 -13.53 1.24 -3.32
CA VAL A 65 -12.31 1.29 -4.15
C VAL A 65 -11.64 -0.08 -4.30
N ARG A 66 -12.34 -1.15 -3.94
CA ARG A 66 -11.82 -2.52 -3.85
C ARG A 66 -11.24 -3.10 -5.15
N ASN A 67 -11.63 -2.54 -6.30
CA ASN A 67 -11.19 -2.99 -7.61
C ASN A 67 -10.28 -1.97 -8.31
N PHE A 68 -9.89 -0.88 -7.65
CA PHE A 68 -9.25 0.26 -8.30
C PHE A 68 -7.95 -0.15 -9.01
N HIS A 69 -7.03 -0.84 -8.33
CA HIS A 69 -5.77 -1.29 -8.93
C HIS A 69 -5.97 -2.32 -10.05
N GLN A 70 -6.88 -3.28 -9.85
CA GLN A 70 -7.18 -4.32 -10.84
C GLN A 70 -7.67 -3.71 -12.16
N GLY A 71 -8.34 -2.56 -12.10
CA GLY A 71 -8.73 -1.82 -13.31
C GLY A 71 -7.54 -1.42 -14.19
N PHE A 72 -6.38 -1.13 -13.60
CA PHE A 72 -5.18 -0.66 -14.29
C PHE A 72 -4.23 -1.77 -14.76
N GLU A 73 -4.52 -3.06 -14.50
CA GLU A 73 -3.69 -4.18 -14.95
C GLU A 73 -3.53 -4.24 -16.47
N LYS A 74 -4.49 -3.67 -17.22
CA LYS A 74 -4.46 -3.60 -18.70
C LYS A 74 -3.97 -2.25 -19.23
N GLY A 75 -3.30 -1.47 -18.38
CA GLY A 75 -2.73 -0.17 -18.73
C GLY A 75 -3.64 1.02 -18.42
N PHE A 76 -3.08 2.21 -18.62
CA PHE A 76 -3.66 3.48 -18.17
C PHE A 76 -5.07 3.75 -18.71
N LEU A 77 -5.29 3.61 -20.03
CA LEU A 77 -6.57 3.91 -20.67
C LEU A 77 -7.69 2.95 -20.22
N ALA A 78 -7.38 1.66 -20.14
CA ALA A 78 -8.32 0.65 -19.64
C ALA A 78 -8.67 0.90 -18.16
N GLY A 79 -7.67 1.27 -17.35
CA GLY A 79 -7.85 1.63 -15.95
C GLY A 79 -8.69 2.88 -15.76
N LEU A 80 -8.53 3.90 -16.60
CA LEU A 80 -9.33 5.12 -16.55
C LEU A 80 -10.81 4.83 -16.85
N PHE A 81 -11.10 4.05 -17.89
CA PHE A 81 -12.46 3.62 -18.20
C PHE A 81 -13.08 2.83 -17.04
N HIS A 82 -12.32 1.88 -16.49
CA HIS A 82 -12.75 1.05 -15.38
C HIS A 82 -13.01 1.87 -14.11
N ALA A 83 -12.13 2.83 -13.79
CA ALA A 83 -12.31 3.75 -12.66
C ALA A 83 -13.59 4.58 -12.78
N GLY A 84 -13.92 5.07 -13.98
CA GLY A 84 -15.18 5.77 -14.23
C GLY A 84 -16.39 4.88 -13.97
N LEU A 85 -16.35 3.62 -14.44
CA LEU A 85 -17.42 2.66 -14.20
C LEU A 85 -17.54 2.26 -12.72
N GLN A 86 -16.42 2.08 -12.01
CA GLN A 86 -16.41 1.84 -10.57
C GLN A 86 -17.08 2.98 -9.82
N GLN A 87 -16.75 4.23 -10.17
CA GLN A 87 -17.34 5.41 -9.54
C GLN A 87 -18.87 5.41 -9.67
N PHE A 88 -19.37 5.12 -10.88
CA PHE A 88 -20.82 5.06 -11.14
C PHE A 88 -21.51 3.90 -10.41
N THR A 89 -20.84 2.76 -10.26
CA THR A 89 -21.41 1.52 -9.70
C THR A 89 -21.13 1.30 -8.21
N GLY A 90 -20.58 2.29 -7.50
CA GLY A 90 -20.23 2.16 -6.09
C GLY A 90 -19.10 1.17 -5.82
N GLY A 91 -18.11 1.12 -6.72
CA GLY A 91 -16.89 0.33 -6.59
C GLY A 91 -16.89 -1.05 -7.23
N ARG A 92 -17.99 -1.46 -7.89
CA ARG A 92 -18.01 -2.73 -8.64
C ARG A 92 -17.17 -2.63 -9.90
N GLY A 93 -17.56 -1.76 -10.82
CA GLY A 93 -17.22 -1.90 -12.23
C GLY A 93 -18.23 -2.84 -12.90
N LEU A 94 -17.76 -3.75 -13.75
CA LEU A 94 -18.59 -4.78 -14.39
C LEU A 94 -18.88 -5.95 -13.44
N LEU A 95 -17.87 -6.33 -12.63
CA LEU A 95 -17.95 -7.44 -11.68
C LEU A 95 -17.96 -6.94 -10.24
N ASN A 96 -18.45 -7.76 -9.31
CA ASN A 96 -18.46 -7.35 -7.90
C ASN A 96 -17.04 -7.25 -7.32
N ARG A 97 -16.19 -8.22 -7.65
CA ARG A 97 -14.79 -8.27 -7.26
C ARG A 97 -13.99 -8.84 -8.42
N TYR A 98 -12.90 -8.19 -8.76
CA TYR A 98 -12.01 -8.65 -9.82
C TYR A 98 -10.99 -9.64 -9.22
N PRO A 99 -10.52 -10.63 -10.00
CA PRO A 99 -9.43 -11.48 -9.56
C PRO A 99 -8.20 -10.61 -9.28
N ALA A 100 -7.41 -11.03 -8.30
CA ALA A 100 -6.13 -10.42 -7.98
C ALA A 100 -5.10 -11.55 -7.90
N HIS A 101 -3.93 -11.29 -8.43
CA HIS A 101 -2.78 -12.20 -8.37
C HIS A 101 -1.88 -11.82 -7.19
N ALA A 102 -1.08 -12.78 -6.71
CA ALA A 102 -0.14 -12.49 -5.64
C ALA A 102 0.94 -11.52 -6.15
N GLY A 103 1.28 -10.49 -5.37
CA GLY A 103 2.20 -9.44 -5.82
C GLY A 103 3.54 -9.95 -6.34
N HIS A 104 4.07 -11.03 -5.74
CA HIS A 104 5.34 -11.64 -6.16
C HIS A 104 5.26 -12.29 -7.55
N GLU A 105 4.07 -12.65 -8.05
CA GLU A 105 3.89 -13.19 -9.40
C GLU A 105 4.11 -12.11 -10.47
N HIS A 106 4.03 -10.83 -10.09
CA HIS A 106 4.33 -9.69 -10.94
C HIS A 106 5.80 -9.25 -10.86
N MET A 107 6.64 -9.94 -10.09
CA MET A 107 8.06 -9.62 -9.92
C MET A 107 8.93 -10.68 -10.59
N LYS A 108 10.09 -10.27 -11.09
CA LYS A 108 11.14 -11.19 -11.57
C LYS A 108 12.20 -11.38 -10.48
N LYS A 109 12.82 -12.55 -10.42
CA LYS A 109 13.96 -12.72 -9.51
C LYS A 109 15.18 -12.02 -10.09
N LEU A 110 16.03 -11.49 -9.22
CA LEU A 110 17.28 -10.85 -9.65
C LEU A 110 18.16 -11.79 -10.47
N SER A 111 18.18 -13.09 -10.14
CA SER A 111 18.92 -14.12 -10.89
C SER A 111 18.42 -14.34 -12.33
N GLU A 112 17.22 -13.87 -12.66
CA GLU A 112 16.60 -13.98 -13.99
C GLU A 112 16.81 -12.70 -14.81
N LEU A 113 17.36 -11.65 -14.21
CA LEU A 113 17.62 -10.37 -14.87
C LEU A 113 19.05 -10.32 -15.45
N PRO A 114 19.27 -9.64 -16.59
CA PRO A 114 20.60 -9.41 -17.12
C PRO A 114 21.50 -8.66 -16.12
N PRO A 115 22.78 -9.02 -15.97
CA PRO A 115 23.69 -8.36 -15.01
C PRO A 115 23.90 -6.86 -15.26
N ASP A 116 23.74 -6.42 -16.50
CA ASP A 116 23.87 -5.03 -16.92
C ASP A 116 22.55 -4.25 -16.84
N GLY A 117 21.47 -4.87 -16.36
CA GLY A 117 20.13 -4.28 -16.31
C GLY A 117 19.34 -4.36 -17.62
N GLY A 118 19.92 -4.92 -18.69
CA GLY A 118 19.26 -5.14 -19.98
C GLY A 118 18.70 -3.87 -20.63
N ASP A 119 17.61 -4.02 -21.38
CA ASP A 119 16.95 -2.90 -22.10
C ASP A 119 16.48 -1.77 -21.18
N GLU A 120 16.30 -2.06 -19.89
CA GLU A 120 15.82 -1.13 -18.87
C GLU A 120 16.96 -0.32 -18.22
N ALA A 121 18.22 -0.74 -18.40
CA ALA A 121 19.41 -0.11 -17.80
C ALA A 121 19.56 1.38 -18.15
N HIS A 122 19.01 1.78 -19.29
CA HIS A 122 19.09 3.14 -19.81
C HIS A 122 17.82 3.98 -19.61
N LEU A 123 16.82 3.47 -18.87
CA LEU A 123 15.53 4.17 -18.66
C LEU A 123 15.68 5.59 -18.11
N LEU A 124 16.70 5.84 -17.29
CA LEU A 124 16.93 7.15 -16.67
C LEU A 124 17.64 8.15 -17.61
N GLY A 125 18.12 7.70 -18.77
CA GLY A 125 18.89 8.54 -19.70
C GLY A 125 20.09 9.26 -19.03
N PRO A 126 20.67 10.28 -19.67
CA PRO A 126 21.78 11.06 -19.11
C PRO A 126 21.31 12.20 -18.19
N ALA A 127 20.18 12.05 -17.48
CA ALA A 127 19.66 13.12 -16.62
C ALA A 127 20.60 13.36 -15.43
N LYS A 128 21.44 14.41 -15.53
CA LYS A 128 22.43 14.77 -14.49
C LYS A 128 21.84 15.59 -13.33
N GLY A 129 20.61 16.08 -13.48
CA GLY A 129 20.05 17.12 -12.62
C GLY A 129 20.64 18.51 -12.92
N ASP A 130 19.87 19.56 -12.68
CA ASP A 130 20.26 20.97 -12.87
C ASP A 130 20.67 21.66 -11.56
N GLY A 131 20.58 20.95 -10.43
CA GLY A 131 20.89 21.45 -9.09
C GLY A 131 19.92 22.52 -8.59
N LYS A 132 18.78 22.72 -9.26
CA LYS A 132 17.77 23.74 -8.93
C LYS A 132 16.38 23.15 -8.78
N LEU A 133 15.92 22.44 -9.80
CA LEU A 133 14.64 21.72 -9.82
C LEU A 133 14.84 20.20 -9.77
N THR A 134 16.00 19.73 -10.22
CA THR A 134 16.37 18.32 -10.31
C THR A 134 17.77 18.12 -9.72
N PHE A 135 17.92 17.12 -8.88
CA PHE A 135 19.13 16.89 -8.09
C PHE A 135 19.65 15.48 -8.30
N ASP A 136 20.94 15.28 -8.10
CA ASP A 136 21.52 13.94 -8.05
C ASP A 136 21.08 13.21 -6.77
N LYS A 137 21.22 11.88 -6.78
CA LYS A 137 20.80 11.00 -5.68
C LYS A 137 21.50 11.33 -4.35
N LEU A 138 22.76 11.76 -4.35
CA LEU A 138 23.50 12.03 -3.11
C LEU A 138 23.01 13.33 -2.46
N THR A 139 22.71 14.35 -3.28
CA THR A 139 22.09 15.59 -2.80
C THR A 139 20.70 15.33 -2.20
N ASP A 140 19.88 14.49 -2.85
CA ASP A 140 18.55 14.13 -2.31
C ASP A 140 18.65 13.32 -1.01
N LEU A 141 19.60 12.37 -0.93
CA LEU A 141 19.89 11.62 0.30
C LEU A 141 20.30 12.55 1.45
N TYR A 142 21.15 13.56 1.17
CA TYR A 142 21.53 14.56 2.17
C TYR A 142 20.30 15.34 2.68
N HIS A 143 19.41 15.78 1.79
CA HIS A 143 18.18 16.48 2.18
C HIS A 143 17.19 15.61 2.97
N SER A 144 17.21 14.29 2.80
CA SER A 144 16.38 13.38 3.59
C SER A 144 16.72 13.41 5.09
N GLY A 145 17.93 13.85 5.46
CA GLY A 145 18.41 13.84 6.84
C GLY A 145 18.68 12.45 7.42
N THR A 146 18.61 11.41 6.59
CA THR A 146 18.86 10.02 6.97
C THR A 146 20.28 9.85 7.49
N LYS A 147 20.41 9.32 8.72
CA LYS A 147 21.69 9.01 9.37
C LYS A 147 21.56 7.72 10.17
N HIS A 148 22.66 7.00 10.27
CA HIS A 148 22.77 5.73 10.97
C HIS A 148 24.10 5.73 11.74
N GLU A 149 24.19 4.95 12.82
CA GLU A 149 25.48 4.64 13.45
C GLU A 149 26.40 3.98 12.42
N GLU A 150 27.65 4.42 12.33
CA GLU A 150 28.60 3.90 11.32
C GLU A 150 29.12 2.51 11.71
N ASP A 151 29.28 2.26 13.02
CA ASP A 151 29.72 0.97 13.57
C ASP A 151 28.54 0.07 13.93
N GLN A 152 27.67 -0.21 12.95
CA GLN A 152 26.62 -1.20 13.09
C GLN A 152 26.58 -2.15 11.87
N PRO A 153 26.06 -3.38 12.03
CA PRO A 153 25.83 -4.28 10.90
C PRO A 153 24.86 -3.67 9.87
N SER A 154 25.09 -3.92 8.58
CA SER A 154 24.18 -3.48 7.51
C SER A 154 22.78 -4.10 7.68
N HIS A 155 21.75 -3.26 7.54
CA HIS A 155 20.33 -3.64 7.58
C HIS A 155 19.62 -3.47 6.24
#